data_AF-A0A0F9FM72-F1
#
_entry.id   AF-A0A0F9FM72-F1
#
_cell.length_a   1.000
_cell.length_b   1.000
_cell.length_c   1.000
_cell.angle_alpha   90.00
_cell.angle_beta   90.00
_cell.angle_gamma   90.00
#
_symmetry.space_group_name_H-M   'P 1'
#
loop_
_entity.id
_entity.type
_entity.pdbx_description
1 polymer ?
#
loop_
_entity_poly.entity_id
_entity_poly.type
_entity_poly.pdbx_seq_one_letter_code
_entity_poly.pdbx_strand_id
1 'polypeptide(L)' 'MKTAIYIEDGLTQLVLTPETDFESHIVQQVEKGGQEVKVHSGEFFRNQANYIVHPIGWKSRDESLIITMKIKE' A
#
# COMPACT_ATOMS: atom_id res chain seq x y z
N MET A 1 6.19 -7.26 8.38
CA MET A 1 6.46 -7.23 6.93
C MET A 1 7.60 -6.26 6.70
N LYS A 2 8.69 -6.74 6.12
CA LYS A 2 9.77 -5.88 5.63
C LYS A 2 9.39 -5.33 4.27
N THR A 3 9.68 -4.06 4.05
CA THR A 3 9.40 -3.36 2.79
C THR A 3 10.67 -2.70 2.28
N ALA A 4 10.97 -2.86 0.99
CA ALA A 4 12.01 -2.12 0.31
C ALA A 4 11.47 -1.50 -0.97
N ILE A 5 11.94 -0.29 -1.27
CA ILE A 5 11.62 0.43 -2.51
C ILE A 5 12.93 0.59 -3.26
N TYR A 6 12.94 0.12 -4.50
CA TYR A 6 14.06 0.30 -5.42
C TYR A 6 13.60 1.14 -6.59
N ILE A 7 14.36 2.19 -6.89
CA ILE A 7 14.10 3.13 -7.98
C ILE A 7 15.39 3.30 -8.76
N GLU A 8 15.35 2.94 -10.03
CA GLU A 8 16.41 3.18 -11.02
C GLU A 8 15.77 3.70 -12.31
N ASP A 9 16.56 4.25 -13.23
CA ASP A 9 16.07 4.75 -14.52
C ASP A 9 15.27 3.67 -15.27
N GLY A 10 13.95 3.86 -15.34
CA GLY A 10 13.02 2.98 -16.03
C GLY A 10 12.50 1.78 -15.22
N LEU A 11 12.92 1.63 -13.96
CA LEU A 11 12.44 0.56 -13.08
C LEU A 11 12.06 1.10 -11.69
N THR A 12 10.83 0.80 -11.28
CA THR A 12 10.40 0.96 -9.89
C THR A 12 9.95 -0.39 -9.37
N GLN A 13 10.56 -0.85 -8.28
CA GLN A 13 10.24 -2.12 -7.64
C GLN A 13 9.83 -1.88 -6.19
N LEU A 14 8.68 -2.44 -5.83
CA LEU A 14 8.23 -2.55 -4.45
C LEU A 14 8.43 -4.00 -4.00
N VAL A 15 9.26 -4.21 -2.98
CA VAL A 15 9.54 -5.52 -2.41
C VAL A 15 8.82 -5.63 -1.07
N LEU A 16 7.95 -6.63 -0.94
CA LEU A 16 7.23 -6.96 0.28
C LEU A 16 7.68 -8.34 0.74
N THR A 17 8.37 -8.41 1.87
CA THR A 17 8.82 -9.67 2.47
C THR A 17 7.96 -9.95 3.71
N PRO A 18 7.09 -10.97 3.68
CA PRO A 18 6.27 -11.32 4.84
C PRO A 18 7.15 -11.88 5.96
N GLU A 19 6.82 -11.54 7.19
CA GLU A 19 7.49 -12.00 8.40
C GLU A 19 6.55 -12.80 9.31
N THR A 20 5.25 -12.84 8.98
CA THR A 20 4.23 -13.60 9.71
C THR A 20 3.36 -14.42 8.77
N ASP A 21 2.63 -15.40 9.31
CA ASP A 21 1.70 -16.23 8.54
C ASP A 21 0.57 -15.41 7.90
N PHE A 22 0.06 -14.41 8.63
CA PHE A 22 -0.97 -13.49 8.13
C PHE A 22 -0.46 -12.68 6.93
N GLU A 23 0.74 -12.12 7.03
CA GLU A 23 1.38 -11.38 5.95
C GLU A 23 1.67 -12.29 4.74
N SER A 24 2.09 -13.53 4.98
CA SER A 24 2.34 -14.53 3.94
C SER A 24 1.06 -14.86 3.18
N HIS A 25 -0.07 -14.97 3.89
CA HIS A 25 -1.38 -15.16 3.27
C HIS A 25 -1.72 -13.99 2.34
N ILE A 26 -1.51 -12.74 2.77
CA ILE A 26 -1.75 -11.56 1.94
C ILE A 26 -0.89 -11.61 0.67
N VAL A 27 0.43 -11.87 0.79
CA VAL A 27 1.33 -11.94 -0.36
C VAL A 27 0.91 -13.03 -1.35
N GLN A 28 0.52 -14.21 -0.85
CA GLN A 28 0.04 -15.31 -1.69
C GLN A 28 -1.26 -14.97 -2.42
N GLN A 29 -2.18 -14.23 -1.79
CA GLN A 29 -3.37 -13.76 -2.48
C GLN A 29 -2.98 -12.83 -3.63
N VAL A 30 -2.05 -11.90 -3.36
CA VAL A 30 -1.53 -10.96 -4.36
C VAL A 30 -0.91 -11.69 -5.56
N GLU A 31 -0.08 -12.69 -5.31
CA GLU A 31 0.56 -13.50 -6.35
C GLU A 31 -0.46 -14.26 -7.21
N LYS A 32 -1.55 -14.76 -6.62
CA LYS A 32 -2.59 -15.53 -7.32
C LYS A 32 -3.49 -14.69 -8.23
N GLY A 33 -3.37 -13.36 -8.20
CA GLY A 33 -4.05 -12.45 -9.12
C GLY A 33 -5.58 -12.35 -8.94
N GLY A 34 -6.12 -12.77 -7.80
CA GLY A 34 -7.56 -12.74 -7.52
C GLY A 34 -8.10 -11.39 -7.03
N GLN A 35 -7.22 -10.44 -6.70
CA GLN A 35 -7.59 -9.13 -6.16
C GLN A 35 -7.86 -8.07 -7.24
N GLU A 36 -8.71 -7.10 -6.88
CA GLU A 36 -8.81 -5.83 -7.59
C GLU A 36 -7.71 -4.90 -7.04
N VAL A 37 -6.74 -4.54 -7.89
CA VAL A 37 -5.68 -3.57 -7.56
C VAL A 37 -6.08 -2.19 -8.08
N LYS A 38 -6.06 -1.18 -7.21
CA LYS A 38 -6.28 0.23 -7.57
C LYS A 38 -5.06 1.06 -7.21
N VAL A 39 -4.57 1.80 -8.19
CA VAL A 39 -3.51 2.79 -8.02
C VAL A 39 -4.15 4.17 -8.13
N HIS A 40 -3.93 5.02 -7.13
CA HIS A 40 -4.48 6.39 -7.11
C HIS A 40 -3.59 7.32 -6.28
N SER A 41 -3.71 8.62 -6.52
CA SER A 41 -3.05 9.64 -5.69
C SER A 41 -3.95 10.05 -4.52
N GLY A 42 -3.36 10.34 -3.35
CA GLY A 42 -4.09 10.86 -2.21
C GLY A 42 -3.21 11.18 -1.01
N GLU A 43 -3.81 11.63 0.07
CA GLU A 43 -3.09 11.92 1.32
C GLU A 43 -2.67 10.61 2.01
N PHE A 44 -1.40 10.51 2.40
CA PHE A 44 -0.83 9.33 3.06
C PHE A 44 -1.65 8.82 4.25
N PHE A 45 -2.20 9.73 5.06
CA PHE A 45 -2.97 9.41 6.26
C PHE A 45 -4.46 9.16 6.00
N ARG A 46 -4.93 9.32 4.77
CA ARG A 46 -6.33 9.10 4.40
C ARG A 46 -6.51 7.64 3.97
N ASN A 47 -6.47 6.74 4.95
CA ASN A 47 -6.73 5.32 4.72
C ASN A 47 -8.23 5.06 4.47
N GLN A 48 -8.56 4.03 3.70
CA GLN A 48 -9.92 3.67 3.27
C GLN A 48 -10.88 3.25 4.42
N ALA A 49 -10.41 3.31 5.67
CA ALA A 49 -11.21 3.09 6.87
C ALA A 49 -11.84 4.39 7.43
N ASN A 50 -11.72 5.52 6.72
CA ASN A 50 -12.13 6.86 7.20
C ASN A 50 -11.41 7.31 8.50
N TYR A 51 -10.31 6.65 8.88
CA TYR A 51 -9.53 7.03 10.06
C TYR A 51 -8.48 8.05 9.66
N ILE A 52 -8.89 9.31 9.74
CA ILE A 52 -8.01 10.44 9.54
C ILE A 52 -7.30 10.75 10.87
N VAL A 53 -6.05 10.32 11.00
CA VAL A 53 -5.19 10.79 12.10
C VAL A 53 -4.50 12.07 11.63
N HIS A 54 -5.16 13.22 11.83
CA HIS A 54 -4.49 14.52 11.70
C HIS A 54 -3.95 14.95 13.07
N PRO A 55 -2.64 15.18 13.23
CA PRO A 55 -2.15 16.01 14.31
C PRO A 55 -2.71 17.43 14.11
N ILE A 56 -3.24 18.05 15.18
CA ILE A 56 -3.83 19.38 15.12
C ILE A 56 -2.81 20.36 14.50
N GLY A 57 -3.16 20.97 13.36
CA GLY A 57 -2.31 21.93 12.65
C GLY A 57 -1.63 21.43 11.35
N TRP A 58 -1.79 20.16 10.97
CA TRP A 58 -1.26 19.66 9.70
C TRP A 58 -2.10 20.09 8.49
N LYS A 59 -1.50 20.87 7.58
CA LYS A 59 -1.97 21.04 6.20
C LYS A 59 -1.08 20.18 5.30
N SER A 60 -1.42 18.90 5.16
CA SER A 60 -0.70 18.03 4.22
C SER A 60 -1.09 18.37 2.79
N ARG A 61 -0.10 18.65 1.94
CA ARG A 61 -0.21 18.65 0.47
C ARG A 61 0.39 17.34 -0.08
N ASP A 62 0.31 16.26 0.68
CA ASP A 62 1.00 15.03 0.29
C ASP A 62 0.18 14.32 -0.79
N GLU A 63 0.66 14.39 -2.02
CA GLU A 63 0.15 13.59 -3.13
C GLU A 63 0.91 12.26 -3.14
N SER A 64 0.45 11.32 -2.33
CA SER A 64 1.04 9.98 -2.20
C SER A 64 0.47 9.05 -3.26
N LEU A 65 1.33 8.19 -3.84
CA LEU A 65 0.87 7.05 -4.63
C LEU A 65 0.34 5.97 -3.68
N ILE A 66 -0.94 5.65 -3.80
CA ILE A 66 -1.63 4.66 -2.97
C ILE A 66 -1.99 3.46 -3.84
N ILE A 67 -1.48 2.29 -3.46
CA ILE A 67 -1.84 1.00 -4.03
C ILE A 67 -2.78 0.30 -3.07
N THR A 68 -4.05 0.16 -3.44
CA THR A 68 -5.05 -0.60 -2.67
C THR A 68 -5.29 -1.94 -3.34
N MET A 69 -5.34 -3.00 -2.53
CA MET A 69 -5.67 -4.35 -2.98
C MET A 69 -6.94 -4.79 -2.26
N LYS A 70 -8.02 -5.02 -3.01
CA LYS A 70 -9.25 -5.60 -2.46
C LYS A 70 -9.26 -7.10 -2.75
N ILE A 71 -9.04 -7.88 -1.69
CA ILE A 71 -9.14 -9.34 -1.74
C ILE A 71 -10.64 -9.66 -1.89
N LYS A 72 -11.01 -10.36 -2.97
CA LYS A 72 -12.35 -10.92 -3.11
C LYS A 72 -12.41 -12.19 -2.25
N GLU A 73 -13.42 -12.28 -1.39
CA GLU A 73 -13.71 -13.47 -0.59
C GLU A 73 -13.96 -14.71 -1.46
#